data_AF-A0A5B8UGE1-F1
#
_entry.id   AF-A0A5B8UGE1-F1
#
_cell.length_a   1.000
_cell.length_b   1.000
_cell.length_c   1.000
_cell.angle_alpha   90.00
_cell.angle_beta   90.00
_cell.angle_gamma   90.00
#
_symmetry.space_group_name_H-M   'P 1'
#
loop_
_entity.id
_entity.type
_entity.pdbx_description
1 polymer ?
#
loop_
_entity_poly.entity_id
_entity_poly.type
_entity_poly.pdbx_seq_one_letter_code
_entity_poly.pdbx_strand_id
1 'polypeptide(L)'
;MKPLLLLSFVLLGQTSFSQSLDYISVRKKNGRVVKNFYAGSDIILQTTDYAYLQGPVKTVCNDSIFIILYDVRLIPTNYGGFIRDTISTTILGLHYQEIKRIYLNKRKSFVQRNGPGLLMLGGGGYFALNALNGVFYNQSVPTGKRIKNLGISAGVFGLGYLLQKFFRADGFTTTKQKIMYVNLSPKKA
;
A
#
# COMPACT_ATOMS: atom_id res chain seq x y z
N MET A 1 55.78 -20.53 6.48
CA MET A 1 54.76 -20.68 5.42
C MET A 1 53.34 -20.33 5.87
N LYS A 2 52.90 -20.69 7.08
CA LYS A 2 51.54 -20.37 7.61
C LYS A 2 51.18 -18.87 7.72
N PRO A 3 52.08 -17.92 8.08
CA PRO A 3 51.69 -16.52 8.21
C PRO A 3 51.49 -15.82 6.85
N LEU A 4 52.15 -16.29 5.79
CA LEU A 4 52.02 -15.71 4.45
C LEU A 4 50.64 -15.97 3.83
N LEU A 5 50.08 -17.16 4.06
CA LEU A 5 48.73 -17.55 3.61
C LEU A 5 47.64 -16.71 4.31
N LEU A 6 47.84 -16.39 5.58
CA LEU A 6 46.92 -15.55 6.34
C LEU A 6 46.92 -14.10 5.81
N LEU A 7 48.11 -13.58 5.47
CA LEU A 7 48.26 -12.25 4.88
C LEU A 7 47.61 -12.16 3.49
N SER A 8 47.75 -13.19 2.65
CA SER A 8 47.06 -13.24 1.35
C SER A 8 45.54 -13.29 1.48
N PHE A 9 45.01 -13.96 2.51
CA PHE A 9 43.57 -14.05 2.73
C PHE A 9 42.97 -12.71 3.19
N VAL A 10 43.71 -11.95 4.01
CA VAL A 10 43.30 -10.61 4.47
C VAL A 10 43.33 -9.58 3.34
N LEU A 11 44.31 -9.65 2.43
CA LEU A 11 44.41 -8.74 1.30
C LEU A 11 43.33 -8.98 0.23
N LEU A 12 42.89 -10.24 0.05
CA LEU A 12 41.79 -10.58 -0.87
C LEU A 12 40.41 -10.21 -0.31
N GLY A 13 40.25 -10.03 1.00
CA GLY A 13 38.99 -9.62 1.62
C GLY A 13 38.63 -8.14 1.44
N GLN A 14 39.57 -7.29 0.99
CA GLN A 14 39.39 -5.84 0.89
C GLN A 14 38.56 -5.38 -0.33
N THR A 15 38.22 -6.28 -1.26
CA THR A 15 37.50 -5.92 -2.52
C THR A 15 36.00 -6.12 -2.45
N SER A 16 35.41 -6.06 -1.25
CA SER A 16 33.95 -6.01 -1.09
C SER A 16 33.44 -4.65 -1.56
N PHE A 17 33.26 -4.49 -2.88
CA PHE A 17 32.57 -3.34 -3.45
C PHE A 17 31.10 -3.40 -3.05
N SER A 18 30.74 -2.64 -2.01
CA SER A 18 29.35 -2.33 -1.73
C SER A 18 28.82 -1.49 -2.90
N GLN A 19 28.08 -2.11 -3.82
CA GLN A 19 27.43 -1.40 -4.91
C GLN A 19 26.39 -0.46 -4.31
N SER A 20 26.65 0.84 -4.37
CA SER A 20 25.67 1.85 -3.97
C SER A 20 24.58 1.89 -5.04
N LEU A 21 23.50 1.15 -4.83
CA LEU A 21 22.45 1.03 -5.81
C LEU A 21 21.48 2.21 -5.69
N ASP A 22 21.25 2.92 -6.80
CA ASP A 22 20.28 4.00 -6.83
C ASP A 22 18.89 3.51 -6.40
N TYR A 23 18.03 4.43 -5.99
CA TYR A 23 16.72 4.04 -5.49
C TYR A 23 15.65 5.10 -5.73
N ILE A 24 14.39 4.67 -5.74
CA ILE A 24 13.25 5.57 -5.76
C ILE A 24 12.82 5.85 -4.31
N SER A 25 12.74 7.12 -3.94
CA SER A 25 12.34 7.59 -2.63
C SER A 25 11.00 8.30 -2.70
N VAL A 26 10.05 7.85 -1.89
CA VAL A 26 8.80 8.57 -1.66
C VAL A 26 8.98 9.43 -0.42
N ARG A 27 8.90 10.75 -0.58
CA ARG A 27 9.09 11.73 0.49
C ARG A 27 7.86 12.58 0.69
N LYS A 28 7.61 13.03 1.93
CA LYS A 28 6.63 14.08 2.21
C LYS A 28 7.14 15.42 1.68
N LYS A 29 6.24 16.40 1.50
CA LYS A 29 6.62 17.78 1.14
C LYS A 29 7.66 18.41 2.06
N ASN A 30 7.71 18.01 3.34
CA ASN A 30 8.70 18.47 4.32
C ASN A 30 10.03 17.70 4.29
N GLY A 31 10.30 16.91 3.24
CA GLY A 31 11.55 16.17 3.07
C GLY A 31 11.63 14.82 3.80
N ARG A 32 10.72 14.52 4.75
CA ARG A 32 10.74 13.23 5.46
C ARG A 32 10.47 12.05 4.54
N VAL A 33 11.34 11.06 4.58
CA VAL A 33 11.19 9.80 3.83
C VAL A 33 9.99 9.01 4.36
N VAL A 34 9.17 8.51 3.42
CA VAL A 34 8.02 7.64 3.72
C VAL A 34 8.37 6.19 3.43
N LYS A 35 8.94 5.92 2.24
CA LYS A 35 9.39 4.60 1.82
C LYS A 35 10.43 4.75 0.70
N ASN A 36 11.41 3.85 0.69
CA ASN A 36 12.39 3.72 -0.39
C ASN A 36 12.18 2.38 -1.11
N PHE A 37 12.47 2.35 -2.40
CA PHE A 37 12.38 1.18 -3.26
C PHE A 37 13.73 0.95 -3.93
N TYR A 38 14.36 -0.18 -3.59
CA TYR A 38 15.66 -0.63 -4.10
C TYR A 38 15.46 -1.82 -5.04
N ALA A 39 16.52 -2.26 -5.73
CA ALA A 39 16.48 -3.56 -6.41
C ALA A 39 16.03 -4.68 -5.46
N GLY A 40 15.18 -5.56 -5.95
CA GLY A 40 14.53 -6.63 -5.19
C GLY A 40 13.30 -6.18 -4.38
N SER A 41 13.02 -4.89 -4.25
CA SER A 41 11.80 -4.43 -3.56
C SER A 41 10.56 -4.67 -4.40
N ASP A 42 9.48 -5.18 -3.80
CA ASP A 42 8.18 -5.23 -4.48
C ASP A 42 7.56 -3.83 -4.58
N ILE A 43 7.10 -3.50 -5.78
CA ILE A 43 6.43 -2.23 -6.05
C ILE A 43 5.08 -2.48 -6.75
N ILE A 44 4.07 -1.72 -6.34
CA ILE A 44 2.81 -1.57 -7.05
C ILE A 44 2.69 -0.09 -7.36
N LEU A 45 2.57 0.25 -8.63
CA LEU A 45 2.49 1.64 -9.07
C LEU A 45 1.41 1.82 -10.13
N GLN A 46 1.00 3.08 -10.29
CA GLN A 46 0.19 3.52 -11.40
C GLN A 46 1.01 4.50 -12.24
N THR A 47 1.00 4.31 -13.57
CA THR A 47 1.63 5.22 -14.51
C THR A 47 0.77 6.48 -14.73
N THR A 48 1.33 7.50 -15.39
CA THR A 48 0.61 8.69 -15.85
C THR A 48 -0.57 8.35 -16.77
N ASP A 49 -0.44 7.27 -17.53
CA ASP A 49 -1.47 6.72 -18.44
C ASP A 49 -2.48 5.83 -17.72
N TYR A 50 -2.51 5.88 -16.38
CA TYR A 50 -3.43 5.15 -15.51
C TYR A 50 -3.28 3.62 -15.51
N ALA A 51 -2.29 3.05 -16.21
CA ALA A 51 -1.99 1.63 -16.16
C ALA A 51 -1.43 1.24 -14.78
N TYR A 52 -1.80 0.06 -14.29
CA TYR A 52 -1.30 -0.50 -13.04
C TYR A 52 -0.22 -1.53 -13.31
N LEU A 53 0.91 -1.37 -12.61
CA LEU A 53 2.05 -2.26 -12.74
C LEU A 53 2.43 -2.79 -11.36
N GLN A 54 2.71 -4.08 -11.31
CA GLN A 54 3.07 -4.78 -10.10
C GLN A 54 4.19 -5.76 -10.40
N GLY A 55 5.21 -5.73 -9.55
CA GLY A 55 6.31 -6.68 -9.60
C GLY A 55 7.52 -6.22 -8.78
N PRO A 56 8.55 -7.07 -8.69
CA PRO A 56 9.79 -6.69 -8.05
C PRO A 56 10.58 -5.72 -8.94
N VAL A 57 11.24 -4.76 -8.29
CA VAL A 57 12.16 -3.85 -8.94
C VAL A 57 13.42 -4.64 -9.32
N LYS A 58 13.71 -4.76 -10.61
CA LYS A 58 14.96 -5.35 -11.10
C LYS A 58 16.15 -4.48 -10.74
N THR A 59 16.07 -3.20 -11.07
CA THR A 59 17.11 -2.20 -10.80
C THR A 59 16.54 -0.79 -10.91
N VAL A 60 17.29 0.19 -10.41
CA VAL A 60 17.03 1.62 -10.58
C VAL A 60 18.33 2.25 -11.07
N CYS A 61 18.30 2.97 -12.18
CA CYS A 61 19.45 3.70 -12.71
C CYS A 61 18.98 4.75 -13.73
N ASN A 62 19.78 5.80 -13.95
CA ASN A 62 19.52 6.83 -14.96
C ASN A 62 18.09 7.38 -14.90
N ASP A 63 17.68 7.83 -13.71
CA ASP A 63 16.33 8.37 -13.44
C ASP A 63 15.16 7.39 -13.70
N SER A 64 15.46 6.11 -13.93
CA SER A 64 14.48 5.13 -14.37
C SER A 64 14.41 3.94 -13.43
N ILE A 65 13.21 3.39 -13.28
CA ILE A 65 12.93 2.16 -12.52
C ILE A 65 12.65 1.04 -13.51
N PHE A 66 13.26 -0.11 -13.30
CA PHE A 66 13.04 -1.31 -14.10
C PHE A 66 12.29 -2.33 -13.28
N ILE A 67 11.11 -2.74 -13.75
CA ILE A 67 10.18 -3.62 -13.02
C ILE A 67 10.02 -4.91 -13.80
N ILE A 68 10.03 -6.03 -13.08
CA ILE A 68 9.77 -7.34 -13.65
C ILE A 68 8.26 -7.60 -13.64
N LEU A 69 7.68 -7.78 -14.81
CA LEU A 69 6.28 -8.13 -15.00
C LEU A 69 6.16 -9.62 -15.30
N TYR A 70 5.29 -10.31 -14.58
CA TYR A 70 5.03 -11.74 -14.76
C TYR A 70 3.70 -11.96 -15.48
N ASP A 71 3.73 -12.69 -16.60
CA ASP A 71 2.52 -13.19 -17.27
C ASP A 71 2.19 -14.58 -16.72
N VAL A 72 1.19 -14.64 -15.85
CA VAL A 72 0.78 -15.85 -15.13
C VAL A 72 -0.55 -16.34 -15.69
N ARG A 73 -0.57 -17.54 -16.27
CA ARG A 73 -1.78 -18.14 -16.87
C ARG A 73 -2.02 -19.56 -16.39
N LEU A 74 -3.24 -20.04 -16.65
CA LEU A 74 -3.60 -21.44 -16.46
C LEU A 74 -3.18 -22.24 -17.70
N ILE A 75 -2.39 -23.28 -17.49
CA ILE A 75 -1.89 -24.17 -18.54
C ILE A 75 -2.42 -25.58 -18.24
N PRO A 76 -2.92 -26.32 -19.25
CA PRO A 76 -3.35 -27.69 -19.06
C PRO A 76 -2.16 -28.59 -18.71
N THR A 77 -2.35 -29.51 -17.78
CA THR A 77 -1.39 -30.56 -17.42
C THR A 77 -1.67 -31.83 -18.22
N ASN A 78 -0.67 -32.70 -18.32
CA ASN A 78 -0.80 -34.00 -19.02
C ASN A 78 -1.87 -34.93 -18.40
N TYR A 79 -2.36 -34.64 -17.20
CA TYR A 79 -3.38 -35.42 -16.49
C TYR A 79 -4.78 -34.79 -16.58
N GLY A 80 -5.00 -33.83 -17.49
CA GLY A 80 -6.30 -33.19 -17.71
C GLY A 80 -6.69 -32.13 -16.68
N GLY A 81 -5.79 -31.77 -15.76
CA GLY A 81 -5.97 -30.65 -14.82
C GLY A 81 -5.40 -29.34 -15.37
N PHE A 82 -5.53 -28.25 -14.61
CA PHE A 82 -4.88 -26.98 -14.91
C PHE A 82 -3.91 -26.60 -13.79
N ILE A 83 -2.72 -26.13 -14.15
CA ILE A 83 -1.75 -25.54 -13.23
C ILE A 83 -1.56 -24.06 -13.58
N ARG A 84 -1.34 -23.23 -12.56
CA ARG A 84 -1.02 -21.82 -12.75
C ARG A 84 0.49 -21.67 -12.82
N ASP A 85 0.99 -21.24 -13.97
CA ASP A 85 2.43 -21.11 -14.22
C ASP A 85 2.76 -19.76 -14.89
N THR A 86 4.03 -19.34 -14.77
CA THR A 86 4.54 -18.10 -15.37
C THR A 86 5.02 -18.40 -16.78
N ILE A 87 4.29 -17.91 -17.79
CA ILE A 87 4.61 -18.15 -19.20
C ILE A 87 5.77 -17.27 -19.66
N SER A 88 5.76 -16.01 -19.24
CA SER A 88 6.75 -15.04 -19.67
C SER A 88 7.04 -14.02 -18.58
N THR A 89 8.24 -13.47 -18.64
CA THR A 89 8.72 -12.42 -17.77
C THR A 89 9.25 -11.28 -18.63
N THR A 90 8.67 -10.08 -18.47
CA THR A 90 9.05 -8.88 -19.23
C THR A 90 9.64 -7.85 -18.28
N ILE A 91 10.74 -7.20 -18.68
CA ILE A 91 11.32 -6.10 -17.91
C ILE A 91 10.85 -4.80 -18.55
N LEU A 92 10.13 -3.99 -17.78
CA LEU A 92 9.67 -2.68 -18.21
C LEU A 92 10.48 -1.59 -17.50
N GLY A 93 11.12 -0.73 -18.28
CA GLY A 93 11.75 0.50 -17.79
C GLY A 93 10.76 1.66 -17.83
N LEU A 94 10.70 2.45 -16.76
CA LEU A 94 9.88 3.65 -16.65
C LEU A 94 10.69 4.78 -16.05
N HIS A 95 10.58 5.97 -16.62
CA HIS A 95 11.17 7.15 -16.00
C HIS A 95 10.41 7.50 -14.71
N TYR A 96 11.07 7.97 -13.65
CA TYR A 96 10.40 8.22 -12.36
C TYR A 96 9.24 9.22 -12.45
N GLN A 97 9.24 10.10 -13.46
CA GLN A 97 8.19 11.08 -13.72
C GLN A 97 6.93 10.47 -14.38
N GLU A 98 7.06 9.31 -15.03
CA GLU A 98 5.92 8.55 -15.59
C GLU A 98 5.16 7.82 -14.47
N ILE A 99 5.70 7.81 -13.25
CA ILE A 99 5.05 7.22 -12.08
C ILE A 99 4.11 8.25 -11.46
N LYS A 100 2.80 8.05 -11.65
CA LYS A 100 1.77 8.92 -11.06
C LYS A 100 1.65 8.72 -9.56
N ARG A 101 1.60 7.45 -9.12
CA ARG A 101 1.47 7.10 -7.69
C ARG A 101 1.96 5.71 -7.39
N ILE A 102 2.49 5.51 -6.18
CA ILE A 102 3.02 4.23 -5.69
C ILE A 102 2.21 3.78 -4.49
N TYR A 103 1.93 2.48 -4.39
CA TYR A 103 1.29 1.88 -3.22
C TYR A 103 2.25 1.83 -2.03
N LEU A 104 1.84 2.40 -0.90
CA LEU A 104 2.67 2.52 0.30
C LEU A 104 2.30 1.54 1.42
N ASN A 105 1.28 0.70 1.23
CA ASN A 105 0.73 -0.18 2.25
C ASN A 105 0.64 0.48 3.64
N LYS A 106 -0.12 1.57 3.76
CA LYS A 106 -0.26 2.26 5.04
C LYS A 106 -1.10 1.43 6.01
N ARG A 107 -0.49 1.00 7.12
CA ARG A 107 -1.20 0.37 8.23
C ARG A 107 -2.23 1.36 8.79
N LYS A 108 -3.51 1.06 8.60
CA LYS A 108 -4.61 1.80 9.23
C LYS A 108 -4.59 1.54 10.74
N SER A 109 -4.86 2.57 11.54
CA SER A 109 -5.04 2.40 12.99
C SER A 109 -6.33 1.61 13.28
N PHE A 110 -6.46 1.07 14.50
CA PHE A 110 -7.69 0.39 14.92
C PHE A 110 -8.93 1.27 14.73
N VAL A 111 -8.85 2.54 15.13
CA VAL A 111 -9.94 3.51 14.98
C VAL A 111 -10.31 3.70 13.51
N GLN A 112 -9.34 3.80 12.60
CA GLN A 112 -9.62 3.96 11.18
C GLN A 112 -10.21 2.70 10.53
N ARG A 113 -9.83 1.52 11.03
CA ARG A 113 -10.28 0.23 10.50
C ARG A 113 -11.68 -0.14 11.00
N ASN A 114 -11.90 -0.03 12.31
CA ASN A 114 -13.07 -0.58 12.98
C ASN A 114 -14.04 0.52 13.49
N GLY A 115 -13.55 1.72 13.79
CA GLY A 115 -14.34 2.80 14.38
C GLY A 115 -15.60 3.15 13.57
N PRO A 116 -15.49 3.44 12.25
CA PRO A 116 -16.67 3.72 11.43
C PRO A 116 -17.72 2.61 11.46
N GLY A 117 -17.28 1.35 11.32
CA GLY A 117 -18.17 0.18 11.35
C GLY A 117 -18.87 0.00 12.69
N LEU A 118 -18.14 0.18 13.80
CA LEU A 118 -18.71 0.09 15.15
C LEU A 118 -19.75 1.17 15.41
N LEU A 119 -19.50 2.41 14.97
CA LEU A 119 -20.47 3.51 15.10
C LEU A 119 -21.72 3.26 14.25
N MET A 120 -21.56 2.79 13.03
CA MET A 120 -22.69 2.43 12.16
C MET A 120 -23.49 1.26 12.73
N LEU A 121 -22.82 0.20 13.17
CA LEU A 121 -23.49 -0.96 13.77
C LEU A 121 -24.18 -0.61 15.08
N GLY A 122 -23.53 0.14 15.96
CA GLY A 122 -24.11 0.57 17.23
C GLY A 122 -25.28 1.54 17.06
N GLY A 123 -25.09 2.60 16.26
CA GLY A 123 -26.13 3.59 15.99
C GLY A 123 -27.30 3.01 15.21
N GLY A 124 -27.02 2.31 14.10
CA GLY A 124 -28.05 1.67 13.27
C GLY A 124 -28.77 0.53 13.98
N GLY A 125 -28.03 -0.30 14.71
CA GLY A 125 -28.60 -1.40 15.50
C GLY A 125 -29.51 -0.90 16.62
N TYR A 126 -29.08 0.11 17.38
CA TYR A 126 -29.93 0.72 18.42
C TYR A 126 -31.17 1.38 17.82
N PHE A 127 -31.02 2.11 16.71
CA PHE A 127 -32.13 2.74 16.00
C PHE A 127 -33.15 1.69 15.54
N ALA A 128 -32.70 0.66 14.83
CA ALA A 128 -33.55 -0.41 14.32
C ALA A 128 -34.28 -1.14 15.45
N LEU A 129 -33.57 -1.50 16.53
CA LEU A 129 -34.17 -2.20 17.67
C LEU A 129 -35.27 -1.37 18.35
N ASN A 130 -35.03 -0.06 18.54
CA ASN A 130 -36.03 0.82 19.15
C ASN A 130 -37.20 1.14 18.23
N ALA A 131 -36.98 1.22 16.92
CA ALA A 131 -38.04 1.40 15.93
C ALA A 131 -38.92 0.15 15.86
N LEU A 132 -38.32 -1.03 15.73
CA LEU A 132 -39.03 -2.31 15.69
C LEU A 132 -39.80 -2.57 16.97
N ASN A 133 -39.21 -2.34 18.16
CA ASN A 133 -39.95 -2.46 19.42
C ASN A 133 -41.13 -1.50 19.52
N GLY A 134 -41.04 -0.30 18.92
CA GLY A 134 -42.18 0.62 18.85
C GLY A 134 -43.35 0.07 18.03
N VAL A 135 -43.03 -0.58 16.90
CA VAL A 135 -44.01 -1.19 16.00
C VAL A 135 -44.60 -2.48 16.60
N PHE A 136 -43.76 -3.39 17.11
CA PHE A 136 -44.19 -4.69 17.62
C PHE A 136 -44.99 -4.61 18.92
N TYR A 137 -44.67 -3.69 19.82
CA TYR A 137 -45.34 -3.57 21.11
C TYR A 137 -46.45 -2.51 21.15
N ASN A 138 -46.91 -2.02 19.98
CA ASN A 138 -48.00 -1.04 19.83
C ASN A 138 -47.89 0.14 20.80
N GLN A 139 -46.66 0.60 21.05
CA GLN A 139 -46.43 1.65 22.04
C GLN A 139 -46.86 3.00 21.47
N SER A 140 -47.59 3.78 22.27
CA SER A 140 -48.05 5.12 21.90
C SER A 140 -46.89 6.07 21.55
N VAL A 141 -47.24 7.11 20.80
CA VAL A 141 -46.37 8.16 20.21
C VAL A 141 -45.08 8.36 21.00
N PRO A 142 -43.90 8.28 20.34
CA PRO A 142 -42.63 8.24 21.05
C PRO A 142 -42.47 9.49 21.94
N THR A 143 -42.31 9.25 23.24
CA THR A 143 -42.05 10.29 24.25
C THR A 143 -40.78 11.08 23.89
N GLY A 144 -40.66 12.34 24.29
CA GLY A 144 -39.52 13.21 23.93
C GLY A 144 -38.14 12.60 24.19
N LYS A 145 -38.00 11.78 25.25
CA LYS A 145 -36.76 11.04 25.55
C LYS A 145 -36.42 9.96 24.50
N ARG A 146 -37.42 9.26 23.94
CA ARG A 146 -37.21 8.25 22.88
C ARG A 146 -36.87 8.89 21.55
N ILE A 147 -37.55 9.99 21.18
CA ILE A 147 -37.21 10.75 19.98
C ILE A 147 -35.76 11.26 20.08
N LYS A 148 -35.37 11.80 21.24
CA LYS A 148 -33.98 12.21 21.50
C LYS A 148 -33.00 11.05 21.32
N ASN A 149 -33.28 9.88 21.90
CA ASN A 149 -32.40 8.70 21.77
C ASN A 149 -32.30 8.18 20.33
N LEU A 150 -33.41 8.14 19.60
CA LEU A 150 -33.44 7.78 18.17
C LEU A 150 -32.61 8.79 17.36
N GLY A 151 -32.79 10.09 17.60
CA GLY A 151 -31.99 11.14 16.97
C GLY A 151 -30.49 11.01 17.24
N ILE A 152 -30.10 10.70 18.48
CA ILE A 152 -28.69 10.42 18.83
C ILE A 152 -28.18 9.20 18.05
N SER A 153 -28.94 8.10 18.03
CA SER A 153 -28.52 6.87 17.35
C SER A 153 -28.37 7.05 15.83
N ALA A 154 -29.27 7.81 15.21
CA ALA A 154 -29.16 8.21 13.80
C ALA A 154 -27.94 9.11 13.57
N GLY A 155 -27.67 10.06 14.48
CA GLY A 155 -26.46 10.89 14.44
C GLY A 155 -25.17 10.10 14.55
N VAL A 156 -25.12 9.11 15.45
CA VAL A 156 -23.97 8.19 15.60
C VAL A 156 -23.74 7.36 14.34
N PHE A 157 -24.81 6.84 13.74
CA PHE A 157 -24.74 6.15 12.45
C PHE A 157 -24.19 7.06 11.35
N GLY A 158 -24.74 8.28 11.23
CA GLY A 158 -24.31 9.27 10.24
C GLY A 158 -22.84 9.66 10.41
N LEU A 159 -22.38 9.85 11.64
CA LEU A 159 -20.97 10.10 11.95
C LEU A 159 -20.08 8.92 11.52
N GLY A 160 -20.50 7.68 11.81
CA GLY A 160 -19.79 6.48 11.36
C GLY A 160 -19.66 6.43 9.85
N TYR A 161 -20.74 6.71 9.11
CA TYR A 161 -20.74 6.76 7.65
C TYR A 161 -19.78 7.83 7.09
N LEU A 162 -19.78 9.04 7.66
CA LEU A 162 -18.86 10.11 7.27
C LEU A 162 -17.40 9.73 7.52
N LEU A 163 -17.11 9.17 8.69
CA LEU A 163 -15.76 8.70 9.03
C LEU A 163 -15.30 7.57 8.08
N GLN A 164 -16.19 6.67 7.68
CA GLN A 164 -15.87 5.63 6.70
C GLN A 164 -15.43 6.26 5.37
N LYS A 165 -16.13 7.31 4.91
CA LYS A 165 -15.78 8.02 3.68
C LYS A 165 -14.43 8.73 3.80
N PHE A 166 -14.12 9.35 4.94
CA PHE A 166 -12.83 10.01 5.15
C PHE A 166 -11.65 9.04 5.33
N PHE A 167 -11.87 7.84 5.88
CA PHE A 167 -10.83 6.83 6.08
C PHE A 167 -10.68 5.84 4.90
N ARG A 168 -11.45 6.03 3.81
CA ARG A 168 -11.23 5.38 2.52
C ARG A 168 -9.99 5.94 1.82
N ALA A 169 -8.82 5.57 2.32
CA ALA A 169 -7.57 5.68 1.58
C ALA A 169 -7.34 4.37 0.79
N ASP A 170 -7.02 4.51 -0.50
CA ASP A 170 -6.64 3.43 -1.42
C ASP A 170 -5.23 2.87 -1.14
N GLY A 171 -4.47 3.53 -0.26
CA GLY A 171 -3.12 3.13 0.14
C GLY A 171 -2.02 3.65 -0.79
N PHE A 172 -2.37 4.36 -1.86
CA PHE A 172 -1.40 4.98 -2.77
C PHE A 172 -0.86 6.31 -2.24
N THR A 173 0.24 6.77 -2.83
CA THR A 173 0.73 8.13 -2.65
C THR A 173 -0.30 9.15 -3.09
N THR A 174 -0.38 10.25 -2.33
CA THR A 174 -1.22 11.41 -2.62
C THR A 174 -0.35 12.60 -3.04
N THR A 175 -0.97 13.70 -3.46
CA THR A 175 -0.31 14.97 -3.82
C THR A 175 0.53 15.60 -2.70
N LYS A 176 0.44 15.06 -1.47
CA LYS A 176 1.25 15.46 -0.31
C LYS A 176 2.62 14.76 -0.26
N GLN A 177 2.82 13.74 -1.10
CA GLN A 177 4.11 13.07 -1.28
C GLN A 177 4.70 13.39 -2.66
N LYS A 178 6.03 13.35 -2.74
CA LYS A 178 6.80 13.44 -3.98
C LYS A 178 7.54 12.11 -4.18
N ILE A 179 7.56 11.64 -5.42
CA ILE A 179 8.37 10.50 -5.85
C ILE A 179 9.66 11.10 -6.45
N MET A 180 10.80 10.63 -5.99
CA MET A 180 12.10 11.16 -6.38
C MET A 180 13.07 10.02 -6.66
N TYR A 181 13.85 10.15 -7.72
CA TYR A 181 15.05 9.35 -7.91
C TYR A 181 16.17 9.86 -7.00
N VAL A 182 16.94 8.93 -6.44
CA VAL A 182 18.13 9.23 -5.63
C VAL A 182 19.30 8.47 -6.22
N ASN A 183 20.26 9.24 -6.75
CA ASN A 183 21.53 8.73 -7.23
C ASN A 183 22.49 8.57 -6.04
N LEU A 184 23.04 7.36 -5.87
CA LEU A 184 24.08 7.07 -4.88
C LEU A 184 25.47 6.87 -5.50
N SER A 185 25.56 6.87 -6.83
CA SER A 185 26.84 6.78 -7.53
C SER A 185 27.76 7.93 -7.10
N PRO A 186 29.05 7.65 -6.85
CA PRO A 186 30.00 8.69 -6.49
C PRO A 186 30.04 9.74 -7.61
N LYS A 187 29.80 11.02 -7.27
CA LYS A 187 30.09 12.12 -8.19
C LYS A 187 31.57 12.00 -8.55
N LYS A 188 31.87 11.77 -9.83
CA LYS A 188 33.23 11.99 -10.33
C LYS A 188 33.55 13.47 -10.07
N ALA A 189 34.48 13.71 -9.16
CA ALA A 189 35.03 15.03 -8.87
C ALA A 189 35.82 15.56 -10.06
#